data_AF-A0A3D5V4F5-F1
#
_entry.id   AF-A0A3D5V4F5-F1
#
_cell.length_a   1.000
_cell.length_b   1.000
_cell.length_c   1.000
_cell.angle_alpha   90.00
_cell.angle_beta   90.00
_cell.angle_gamma   90.00
#
_symmetry.space_group_name_H-M   'P 1'
#
loop_
_entity.id
_entity.type
_entity.pdbx_description
1 polymer ?
#
loop_
_entity_poly.entity_id
_entity_poly.type
_entity_poly.pdbx_seq_one_letter_code
_entity_poly.pdbx_strand_id
1 'polypeptide(L)' 'EAAEPVNAILHDYASSIIGRMGLPYRERGVSVITLIVDGNNDEISALTGKLGRIPGVSVKSMVTKNNPQ' A
#
# COMPACT_ATOMS: atom_id res chain seq x y z
N GLU A 1 -8.57 10.71 10.31
CA GLU A 1 -9.28 9.43 10.53
C GLU A 1 -8.75 8.26 9.70
N ALA A 2 -8.50 8.40 8.40
CA ALA A 2 -8.01 7.28 7.57
C ALA A 2 -6.65 6.68 7.99
N ALA A 3 -5.82 7.39 8.75
CA ALA A 3 -4.48 6.91 9.14
C ALA A 3 -4.52 5.62 9.99
N GLU A 4 -5.47 5.49 10.91
CA GLU A 4 -5.59 4.34 11.79
C GLU A 4 -5.98 3.04 11.04
N PRO A 5 -7.06 3.01 10.22
CA PRO A 5 -7.39 1.82 9.44
C PRO A 5 -6.34 1.50 8.37
N VAL A 6 -5.68 2.52 7.79
CA VAL A 6 -4.54 2.29 6.89
C VAL A 6 -3.43 1.56 7.64
N ASN A 7 -3.00 2.08 8.79
CA ASN A 7 -1.91 1.48 9.55
C ASN A 7 -2.24 0.07 10.04
N ALA A 8 -3.49 -0.19 10.42
CA ALA A 8 -3.94 -1.54 10.79
C ALA A 8 -3.78 -2.53 9.62
N ILE A 9 -4.26 -2.15 8.43
CA ILE A 9 -4.09 -3.00 7.24
C ILE A 9 -2.59 -3.16 6.89
N LEU A 10 -1.78 -2.12 6.97
CA LEU A 10 -0.34 -2.26 6.71
C LEU A 10 0.36 -3.17 7.74
N HIS A 11 -0.12 -3.19 8.98
CA HIS A 11 0.38 -4.07 10.03
C HIS A 11 0.05 -5.54 9.72
N ASP A 12 -1.17 -5.84 9.28
CA ASP A 12 -1.60 -7.20 8.90
C ASP A 12 -0.74 -7.80 7.77
N TYR A 13 -0.15 -6.95 6.92
CA TYR A 13 0.69 -7.36 5.79
C TYR A 13 2.19 -7.06 6.01
N ALA A 14 2.60 -6.76 7.26
CA ALA A 14 3.96 -6.33 7.57
C ALA A 14 5.03 -7.34 7.13
N SER A 15 4.75 -8.65 7.16
CA SER A 15 5.68 -9.70 6.73
C SER A 15 6.02 -9.66 5.24
N SER A 16 5.11 -9.12 4.42
CA SER A 16 5.27 -9.03 2.96
C SER A 16 5.87 -7.69 2.53
N ILE A 17 5.92 -6.69 3.42
CA ILE A 17 6.42 -5.35 3.10
C ILE A 17 7.94 -5.30 3.27
N ILE A 18 8.67 -5.26 2.16
CA ILE A 18 10.14 -5.12 2.14
C ILE A 18 10.56 -3.68 2.49
N GLY A 19 9.77 -2.70 2.07
CA GLY A 19 10.10 -1.30 2.27
C GLY A 19 8.88 -0.41 2.33
N ARG A 20 8.95 0.65 3.13
CA ARG A 20 7.90 1.67 3.24
C ARG A 20 8.49 3.06 3.33
N MET A 21 7.89 4.01 2.64
CA MET A 21 8.23 5.43 2.73
C MET A 21 6.96 6.26 2.88
N GLY A 22 6.91 7.10 3.91
CA GLY A 22 5.82 8.04 4.14
C GLY A 22 6.26 9.46 3.76
N LEU A 23 5.47 10.13 2.94
CA LEU A 23 5.72 11.51 2.50
C LEU A 23 4.48 12.39 2.81
N PRO A 24 4.53 13.21 3.87
CA PRO A 24 3.48 14.18 4.14
C PRO A 24 3.61 15.39 3.20
N TYR A 25 2.72 15.49 2.21
CA TYR A 25 2.69 16.61 1.26
C TYR A 25 1.67 17.67 1.71
N ARG A 26 2.04 18.42 2.75
CA ARG A 26 1.18 19.38 3.44
C ARG A 26 0.57 20.44 2.52
N GLU A 27 1.34 20.94 1.56
CA GLU A 27 0.88 21.95 0.59
C GLU A 27 -0.30 21.49 -0.27
N ARG A 28 -0.43 20.17 -0.47
CA ARG A 28 -1.55 19.56 -1.20
C ARG A 28 -2.60 18.93 -0.29
N GLY A 29 -2.43 19.03 1.04
CA GLY A 29 -3.34 18.42 2.01
C GLY A 29 -3.38 16.90 1.95
N VAL A 30 -2.34 16.24 1.41
CA VAL A 30 -2.30 14.78 1.24
C VAL A 30 -1.07 14.17 1.92
N SER A 31 -1.16 12.89 2.24
CA SER A 31 -0.02 12.07 2.67
C SER A 31 0.11 10.89 1.73
N VAL A 32 1.33 10.63 1.26
CA VAL A 32 1.63 9.51 0.35
C VAL A 32 2.37 8.44 1.13
N ILE A 33 1.99 7.18 0.94
CA ILE A 33 2.72 6.03 1.46
C ILE A 33 3.12 5.18 0.25
N THR A 34 4.42 4.97 0.08
CA THR A 34 4.98 4.07 -0.93
C THR A 34 5.36 2.76 -0.26
N LEU A 35 4.97 1.64 -0.85
CA LEU A 35 5.25 0.29 -0.36
C LEU A 35 5.99 -0.50 -1.43
N ILE A 36 7.02 -1.23 -1.01
CA ILE A 36 7.65 -2.30 -1.77
C ILE A 36 7.23 -3.59 -1.09
N VAL A 37 6.55 -4.47 -1.83
CA VAL A 37 5.94 -5.68 -1.30
C VAL A 37 6.47 -6.89 -2.07
N ASP A 38 6.89 -7.92 -1.35
CA ASP A 38 7.12 -9.25 -1.91
C ASP A 38 5.88 -10.11 -1.66
N GLY A 39 5.37 -10.74 -2.70
CA GLY A 39 4.14 -11.51 -2.63
C GLY A 39 3.58 -11.82 -4.00
N ASN A 40 2.61 -12.73 -4.03
CA ASN A 40 1.92 -13.08 -5.26
C ASN A 40 0.84 -12.03 -5.63
N ASN A 41 0.29 -12.15 -6.84
CA ASN A 41 -0.72 -11.23 -7.35
C ASN A 41 -2.00 -11.18 -6.49
N ASP A 42 -2.39 -12.29 -5.87
CA ASP A 42 -3.59 -12.37 -5.03
C ASP A 42 -3.39 -11.61 -3.71
N GLU A 43 -2.22 -11.74 -3.08
CA GLU A 43 -1.85 -11.00 -1.87
C GLU A 43 -1.81 -9.49 -2.12
N ILE A 44 -1.18 -9.08 -3.22
CA ILE A 44 -1.10 -7.66 -3.63
C ILE A 44 -2.50 -7.12 -3.94
N SER A 45 -3.33 -7.89 -4.65
CA SER A 45 -4.71 -7.50 -4.97
C SER A 45 -5.58 -7.39 -3.71
N ALA A 46 -5.38 -8.29 -2.74
CA ALA A 46 -6.10 -8.26 -1.47
C ALA A 46 -5.71 -7.04 -0.62
N LEU A 47 -4.40 -6.75 -0.50
CA LEU A 47 -3.87 -5.58 0.21
C LEU A 47 -4.42 -4.28 -0.40
N THR A 48 -4.26 -4.13 -1.71
CA THR A 48 -4.68 -2.92 -2.43
C THR A 48 -6.20 -2.75 -2.41
N GLY A 49 -6.95 -3.85 -2.50
CA GLY A 49 -8.42 -3.85 -2.36
C GLY A 49 -8.89 -3.45 -0.96
N LYS A 50 -8.24 -3.93 0.11
CA LYS A 50 -8.55 -3.51 1.49
C LYS A 50 -8.29 -2.01 1.69
N LEU A 51 -7.13 -1.52 1.26
CA LEU A 51 -6.77 -0.10 1.35
C LEU A 51 -7.70 0.79 0.53
N GLY A 52 -8.06 0.38 -0.69
CA GLY A 52 -8.94 1.14 -1.58
C GLY A 52 -10.40 1.25 -1.10
N ARG A 53 -10.82 0.42 -0.14
CA ARG A 53 -12.14 0.51 0.50
C ARG A 53 -12.21 1.55 1.62
N ILE A 54 -11.08 2.07 2.09
CA ILE A 54 -11.05 3.09 3.13
C ILE A 54 -11.49 4.43 2.52
N PRO A 55 -12.54 5.09 3.06
CA PRO A 55 -12.97 6.39 2.56
C PRO A 55 -11.84 7.42 2.59
N GLY A 56 -11.66 8.13 1.47
CA GLY A 56 -10.62 9.16 1.32
C GLY A 56 -9.21 8.62 1.05
N VAL A 57 -9.03 7.31 0.86
CA VAL A 57 -7.75 6.70 0.46
C VAL A 57 -7.79 6.35 -1.02
N SER A 58 -6.71 6.69 -1.72
CA SER A 58 -6.48 6.25 -3.10
C SER A 58 -5.26 5.36 -3.16
N VAL A 59 -5.39 4.21 -3.81
CA VAL A 59 -4.29 3.26 -4.01
C VAL A 59 -4.03 3.07 -5.49
N LYS A 60 -2.74 2.98 -5.82
CA LYS A 60 -2.25 2.53 -7.12
C LYS A 60 -1.20 1.47 -6.87
N SER A 61 -1.31 0.35 -7.59
CA SER A 61 -0.35 -0.74 -7.54
C SER A 61 0.25 -0.96 -8.92
N MET A 62 1.53 -1.31 -8.92
CA MET A 62 2.24 -1.75 -10.11
C MET A 62 2.95 -3.04 -9.74
N VAL A 63 2.75 -4.07 -10.55
CA VAL A 63 3.46 -5.35 -10.41
C VAL A 63 4.57 -5.36 -11.45
N THR A 64 5.80 -5.59 -11.00
CA THR A 64 6.91 -5.83 -11.91
C THR A 64 6.75 -7.20 -12.55
N LYS A 65 6.81 -7.28 -13.88
CA LYS A 65 6.87 -8.59 -14.55
C LYS A 65 8.17 -9.29 -14.13
N ASN A 66 8.05 -10.42 -13.47
CA ASN A 66 9.13 -11.41 -13.47
C ASN A 66 9.24 -11.88 -14.93
N ASN A 67 10.33 -11.54 -15.59
CA ASN A 67 10.71 -12.21 -16.82
C ASN A 67 11.51 -13.44 -16.38
N PRO A 68 10.94 -14.66 -16.30
CA PRO A 68 11.77 -15.83 -16.24
C PRO A 68 12.51 -15.86 -17.59
N GLN A 69 13.83 -15.68 -17.56
CA GLN A 69 14.65 -16.32 -18.58
C GLN A 69 14.77 -17.79 -18.21
#